data_AF-A0A2W2E5R4-F1
#
_entry.id   AF-A0A2W2E5R4-F1
#
_cell.length_a   1.000
_cell.length_b   1.000
_cell.length_c   1.000
_cell.angle_alpha   90.00
_cell.angle_beta   90.00
_cell.angle_gamma   90.00
#
_symmetry.space_group_name_H-M   'P 1'
#
loop_
_entity.id
_entity.type
_entity.pdbx_description
1 polymer ?
#
loop_
_entity_poly.entity_id
_entity_poly.type
_entity_poly.pdbx_seq_one_letter_code
_entity_poly.pdbx_strand_id
1 'polypeptide(L)'
;MKYLRSGSALALAAVTLLATAGPVSAQNDRGCLDSGAALSVEENRLGLTLPDADDPAVPQSRTFSRQMIEGGGFQDFAPALTRELCRTTTLKAATALVLREGEELWRDAVRRAQRREPVRGDLPYSDDRPLYWTRLESTAALRQWTPRFRLSAAERTELITGFDRASRGMFDIDFPGGKGVRRVIASGFDPYTLDGGTTGPAPGTVGDNIRHGNPSGATALALDGTTYRTKSGRIARIEAYTLPVNYPEFERGYLEDTVGPFMRPGPKRVDASITISQAGGAAFNLEQWNARYHGVSPGNDNVRPCAPAGGVPQLAVDNHACNISVVERWGGPAGFSLTEPPQWTSATLPVAEMIKANTGASIPRPPGDTWPDPSVAFGVVWHTNYTQFPDCAATARQTRNDPPPVEYPPPAAPTPPDPGSCSYSGGGGNYLSNESAYRNTLLRDRMGLDIPAGHIHTPDMQHFERDFQPSDPTFDAWRLAIVGQTRNLVHVVADTVS
;
A
#
# COMPACT_ATOMS: atom_id res chain seq x y z
N MET A 1 74.57 -29.08 -59.93
CA MET A 1 74.10 -30.45 -60.26
C MET A 1 73.16 -30.88 -59.14
N LYS A 2 71.83 -30.81 -59.30
CA LYS A 2 70.95 -31.88 -59.81
C LYS A 2 71.24 -33.25 -59.15
N TYR A 3 70.48 -33.68 -58.13
CA TYR A 3 69.30 -34.55 -58.26
C TYR A 3 68.69 -34.91 -56.89
N LEU A 4 67.35 -34.92 -56.85
CA LEU A 4 66.47 -35.41 -55.78
C LEU A 4 66.47 -36.95 -55.65
N ARG A 5 66.10 -37.47 -54.47
CA ARG A 5 64.95 -38.37 -54.20
C ARG A 5 64.94 -38.83 -52.72
N SER A 6 63.89 -38.51 -51.96
CA SER A 6 62.77 -39.40 -51.53
C SER A 6 63.23 -40.48 -50.54
N GLY A 7 62.79 -40.59 -49.28
CA GLY A 7 61.53 -40.22 -48.65
C GLY A 7 60.84 -41.49 -48.15
N SER A 8 60.99 -41.83 -46.86
CA SER A 8 60.12 -42.74 -46.08
C SER A 8 60.53 -42.68 -44.60
N ALA A 9 59.70 -42.06 -43.76
CA ALA A 9 59.77 -42.20 -42.31
C ALA A 9 58.35 -42.29 -41.75
N LEU A 10 58.08 -43.42 -41.10
CA LEU A 10 56.87 -43.71 -40.34
C LEU A 10 56.84 -42.88 -39.05
N ALA A 11 55.62 -42.47 -38.73
CA ALA A 11 55.06 -41.84 -37.54
C ALA A 11 55.77 -42.01 -36.18
N LEU A 12 55.74 -40.93 -35.38
CA LEU A 12 55.41 -41.00 -33.94
C LEU A 12 54.69 -39.69 -33.51
N ALA A 13 53.77 -39.84 -32.56
CA ALA A 13 52.65 -38.96 -32.25
C ALA A 13 52.98 -37.61 -31.59
N ALA A 14 52.20 -36.58 -31.94
CA ALA A 14 52.11 -35.32 -31.21
C ALA A 14 50.65 -35.12 -30.73
N VAL A 15 50.47 -35.08 -29.40
CA VAL A 15 49.19 -34.76 -28.75
C VAL A 15 48.92 -33.27 -28.95
N THR A 16 47.84 -32.94 -29.65
CA THR A 16 47.34 -31.57 -29.83
C THR A 16 46.17 -31.35 -28.87
N LEU A 17 46.38 -30.53 -27.84
CA LEU A 17 45.29 -29.93 -27.05
C LEU A 17 44.66 -28.81 -27.90
N LEU A 18 43.55 -29.11 -28.56
CA LEU A 18 42.68 -28.08 -29.14
C LEU A 18 41.88 -27.43 -28.01
N ALA A 19 42.28 -26.21 -27.63
CA ALA A 19 41.43 -25.30 -26.88
C ALA A 19 40.31 -24.83 -27.81
N THR A 20 39.10 -25.32 -27.60
CA THR A 20 37.90 -24.78 -28.25
C THR A 20 37.61 -23.41 -27.66
N ALA A 21 37.86 -22.36 -28.44
CA ALA A 21 37.36 -21.02 -28.15
C ALA A 21 35.82 -21.09 -28.14
N GLY A 22 35.23 -21.08 -26.95
CA GLY A 22 33.80 -20.88 -26.78
C GLY A 22 33.40 -19.50 -27.31
N PRO A 23 32.12 -19.32 -27.68
CA PRO A 23 31.65 -18.04 -28.20
C PRO A 23 31.90 -16.97 -27.15
N VAL A 24 32.64 -15.94 -27.56
CA VAL A 24 32.78 -14.69 -26.81
C VAL A 24 31.39 -14.09 -26.75
N SER A 25 30.73 -14.25 -25.59
CA SER A 25 29.52 -13.51 -25.29
C SER A 25 29.82 -12.02 -25.40
N ALA A 26 29.17 -11.38 -26.36
CA ALA A 26 29.15 -9.95 -26.50
C ALA A 26 28.68 -9.32 -25.16
N GLN A 27 29.58 -8.61 -24.49
CA GLN A 27 29.22 -7.66 -23.44
C GLN A 27 28.41 -6.54 -24.11
N ASN A 28 27.08 -6.69 -24.16
CA ASN A 28 26.20 -5.54 -24.27
C ASN A 28 26.43 -4.63 -23.05
N ASP A 29 26.11 -3.34 -23.14
CA ASP A 29 26.17 -2.30 -22.09
C ASP A 29 25.28 -2.60 -20.85
N ARG A 30 25.37 -3.82 -20.31
CA ARG A 30 24.72 -4.45 -19.14
C ARG A 30 25.53 -4.21 -17.86
N GLY A 31 25.98 -2.98 -17.63
CA GLY A 31 27.18 -2.73 -16.81
C GLY A 31 27.03 -2.78 -15.28
N CYS A 32 25.82 -2.91 -14.72
CA CYS A 32 25.64 -2.93 -13.26
C CYS A 32 24.36 -3.62 -12.75
N LEU A 33 23.64 -4.38 -13.58
CA LEU A 33 22.45 -5.12 -13.15
C LEU A 33 22.61 -6.61 -13.45
N ASP A 34 22.20 -7.47 -12.52
CA ASP A 34 22.03 -8.91 -12.69
C ASP A 34 20.56 -9.22 -12.94
N SER A 35 20.19 -9.35 -14.22
CA SER A 35 18.82 -9.70 -14.62
C SER A 35 18.41 -11.12 -14.21
N GLY A 36 19.35 -11.97 -13.76
CA GLY A 36 19.07 -13.30 -13.25
C GLY A 36 18.75 -13.32 -11.75
N ALA A 37 18.93 -12.21 -11.03
CA ALA A 37 18.61 -12.15 -9.61
C ALA A 37 17.10 -12.28 -9.38
N ALA A 38 16.72 -13.11 -8.40
CA ALA A 38 15.33 -13.37 -8.08
C ALA A 38 14.60 -12.11 -7.62
N LEU A 39 13.42 -11.87 -8.20
CA LEU A 39 12.51 -10.80 -7.85
C LEU A 39 11.57 -11.21 -6.72
N SER A 40 11.05 -10.23 -5.98
CA SER A 40 9.95 -10.44 -5.03
C SER A 40 8.65 -10.83 -5.76
N VAL A 41 7.66 -11.35 -5.03
CA VAL A 41 6.35 -11.71 -5.59
C VAL A 41 5.72 -10.52 -6.34
N GLU A 42 5.76 -9.32 -5.75
CA GLU A 42 5.22 -8.11 -6.39
C GLU A 42 6.01 -7.68 -7.62
N GLU A 43 7.34 -7.67 -7.54
CA GLU A 43 8.20 -7.30 -8.67
C GLU A 43 8.05 -8.27 -9.86
N ASN A 44 7.74 -9.55 -9.62
CA ASN A 44 7.44 -10.50 -10.70
C ASN A 44 6.19 -10.11 -11.50
N ARG A 45 5.29 -9.28 -10.94
CA ARG A 45 4.11 -8.77 -11.66
C ARG A 45 4.46 -7.77 -12.76
N LEU A 46 5.68 -7.21 -12.76
CA LEU A 46 6.13 -6.25 -13.79
C LEU A 46 6.08 -6.84 -15.21
N GLY A 47 6.22 -8.16 -15.35
CA GLY A 47 6.18 -8.86 -16.64
C GLY A 47 4.79 -9.30 -17.11
N LEU A 48 3.73 -9.01 -16.36
CA LEU A 48 2.38 -9.51 -16.67
C LEU A 48 1.68 -8.65 -17.72
N THR A 49 0.92 -9.32 -18.58
CA THR A 49 0.21 -8.72 -19.72
C THR A 49 -1.25 -9.14 -19.68
N LEU A 50 -2.16 -8.21 -19.98
CA LEU A 50 -3.58 -8.49 -20.12
C LEU A 50 -3.90 -9.05 -21.52
N PRO A 51 -5.01 -9.77 -21.70
CA PRO A 51 -5.61 -9.97 -23.02
C PRO A 51 -5.87 -8.62 -23.71
N ASP A 52 -5.85 -8.60 -25.04
CA ASP A 52 -6.24 -7.41 -25.79
C ASP A 52 -7.74 -7.13 -25.59
N ALA A 53 -8.08 -5.84 -25.46
CA ALA A 53 -9.44 -5.43 -25.12
C ALA A 53 -10.42 -5.58 -26.31
N ASP A 54 -9.91 -5.51 -27.55
CA ASP A 54 -10.71 -5.67 -28.77
C ASP A 54 -10.65 -7.11 -29.29
N ASP A 55 -9.53 -7.84 -29.07
CA ASP A 55 -9.40 -9.27 -29.36
C ASP A 55 -8.77 -10.06 -28.19
N PRO A 56 -9.58 -10.55 -27.23
CA PRO A 56 -9.07 -11.29 -26.05
C PRO A 56 -8.30 -12.60 -26.37
N ALA A 57 -8.26 -13.04 -27.62
CA ALA A 57 -7.44 -14.17 -28.06
C ALA A 57 -5.95 -13.84 -28.24
N VAL A 58 -5.58 -12.56 -28.25
CA VAL A 58 -4.18 -12.12 -28.32
C VAL A 58 -3.77 -11.35 -27.06
N PRO A 59 -2.50 -11.44 -26.61
CA PRO A 59 -1.98 -10.59 -25.55
C PRO A 59 -1.85 -9.13 -26.00
N GLN A 60 -2.02 -8.18 -25.07
CA GLN A 60 -1.64 -6.79 -25.33
C GLN A 60 -0.15 -6.66 -25.65
N SER A 61 0.19 -5.64 -26.43
CA SER A 61 1.58 -5.40 -26.87
C SER A 61 2.52 -4.91 -25.76
N ARG A 62 1.98 -4.43 -24.64
CA ARG A 62 2.72 -3.90 -23.49
C ARG A 62 2.28 -4.60 -22.21
N THR A 63 3.21 -4.82 -21.29
CA THR A 63 2.87 -5.26 -19.93
C THR A 63 1.98 -4.23 -19.25
N PHE A 64 1.17 -4.66 -18.28
CA PHE A 64 0.30 -3.75 -17.55
C PHE A 64 1.09 -2.68 -16.79
N SER A 65 2.22 -3.07 -16.18
CA SER A 65 3.15 -2.16 -15.51
C SER A 65 3.64 -1.02 -16.43
N ARG A 66 3.98 -1.33 -17.69
CA ARG A 66 4.43 -0.32 -18.66
C ARG A 66 3.33 0.67 -19.01
N GLN A 67 2.10 0.18 -19.19
CA GLN A 67 0.95 1.04 -19.42
C GLN A 67 0.71 2.00 -18.25
N MET A 68 0.88 1.54 -17.00
CA MET A 68 0.74 2.39 -15.81
C MET A 68 1.86 3.42 -15.68
N ILE A 69 3.11 3.01 -15.92
CA ILE A 69 4.28 3.88 -15.78
C ILE A 69 4.30 4.96 -16.87
N GLU A 70 4.10 4.58 -18.14
CA GLU A 70 4.05 5.52 -19.27
C GLU A 70 2.80 6.41 -19.20
N GLY A 71 1.65 5.83 -18.86
CA GLY A 71 0.40 6.58 -18.73
C GLY A 71 0.38 7.53 -17.52
N GLY A 72 1.20 7.28 -16.51
CA GLY A 72 1.47 8.23 -15.43
C GLY A 72 2.50 9.31 -15.77
N GLY A 73 3.28 9.13 -16.84
CA GLY A 73 4.38 10.02 -17.21
C GLY A 73 5.69 9.76 -16.45
N PHE A 74 5.88 8.55 -15.88
CA PHE A 74 7.03 8.17 -15.06
C PHE A 74 8.06 7.28 -15.77
N GLN A 75 7.94 7.10 -17.09
CA GLN A 75 8.78 6.18 -17.88
C GLN A 75 10.29 6.40 -17.77
N ASP A 76 10.72 7.62 -17.46
CA ASP A 76 12.14 7.98 -17.39
C ASP A 76 12.74 7.79 -15.98
N PHE A 77 11.90 7.59 -14.96
CA PHE A 77 12.32 7.57 -13.55
C PHE A 77 13.26 6.40 -13.23
N ALA A 78 12.80 5.16 -13.37
CA ALA A 78 13.62 3.98 -13.03
C ALA A 78 14.87 3.84 -13.93
N PRO A 79 14.82 4.15 -15.25
CA PRO A 79 16.02 4.26 -16.08
C PRO A 79 17.02 5.31 -15.57
N ALA A 80 16.56 6.48 -15.08
CA ALA A 80 17.43 7.49 -14.49
C ALA A 80 18.08 7.01 -13.19
N LEU A 81 17.28 6.48 -12.27
CA LEU A 81 17.76 5.88 -11.02
C LEU A 81 18.83 4.81 -11.29
N THR A 82 18.59 3.91 -12.25
CA THR A 82 19.52 2.86 -12.65
C THR A 82 20.86 3.43 -13.13
N ARG A 83 20.83 4.48 -13.96
CA ARG A 83 22.06 5.13 -14.44
C ARG A 83 22.86 5.74 -13.28
N GLU A 84 22.19 6.33 -12.29
CA GLU A 84 22.86 6.88 -11.10
C GLU A 84 23.40 5.80 -10.16
N LEU A 85 22.66 4.71 -9.97
CA LEU A 85 23.11 3.53 -9.24
C LEU A 85 24.39 2.95 -9.87
N CYS A 86 24.42 2.77 -11.19
CA CYS A 86 25.62 2.28 -11.89
C CYS A 86 26.86 3.17 -11.71
N ARG A 87 26.69 4.47 -11.43
CA ARG A 87 27.78 5.43 -11.21
C ARG A 87 28.19 5.54 -9.74
N THR A 88 27.39 5.00 -8.83
CA THR A 88 27.63 5.10 -7.39
C THR A 88 28.74 4.16 -6.94
N THR A 89 29.69 4.69 -6.17
CA THR A 89 30.91 3.96 -5.76
C THR A 89 30.98 3.63 -4.27
N THR A 90 30.01 4.07 -3.46
CA THR A 90 29.98 3.80 -2.01
C THR A 90 28.57 3.53 -1.52
N LEU A 91 28.43 2.75 -0.45
CA LEU A 91 27.15 2.51 0.22
C LEU A 91 26.50 3.82 0.68
N LYS A 92 27.26 4.71 1.31
CA LYS A 92 26.76 6.01 1.79
C LYS A 92 26.12 6.85 0.67
N ALA A 93 26.77 6.90 -0.49
CA ALA A 93 26.22 7.60 -1.65
C ALA A 93 24.97 6.89 -2.20
N ALA A 94 24.94 5.55 -2.19
CA ALA A 94 23.76 4.78 -2.60
C ALA A 94 22.59 5.03 -1.66
N THR A 95 22.81 5.05 -0.34
CA THR A 95 21.77 5.36 0.66
C THR A 95 21.21 6.77 0.44
N ALA A 96 22.07 7.78 0.26
CA ALA A 96 21.61 9.14 -0.01
C ALA A 96 20.84 9.25 -1.33
N LEU A 97 21.27 8.52 -2.36
CA LEU A 97 20.58 8.44 -3.65
C LEU A 97 19.17 7.85 -3.49
N VAL A 98 19.04 6.65 -2.93
CA VAL A 98 17.74 5.97 -2.87
C VAL A 98 16.71 6.69 -2.00
N LEU A 99 17.14 7.35 -0.92
CA LEU A 99 16.25 8.17 -0.10
C LEU A 99 15.75 9.39 -0.88
N ARG A 100 16.66 10.11 -1.54
CA ARG A 100 16.32 11.31 -2.32
C ARG A 100 15.39 10.97 -3.49
N GLU A 101 15.72 9.96 -4.29
CA GLU A 101 14.91 9.58 -5.45
C GLU A 101 13.55 9.00 -5.02
N GLY A 102 13.50 8.26 -3.91
CA GLY A 102 12.24 7.81 -3.34
C GLY A 102 11.32 8.97 -2.93
N GLU A 103 11.84 9.95 -2.20
CA GLU A 103 11.07 11.16 -1.85
C GLU A 103 10.63 11.94 -3.09
N GLU A 104 11.49 12.04 -4.12
CA GLU A 104 11.13 12.74 -5.36
C GLU A 104 9.99 12.03 -6.10
N LEU A 105 10.02 10.69 -6.19
CA LEU A 105 8.93 9.91 -6.77
C LEU A 105 7.59 10.15 -6.06
N TRP A 106 7.60 10.20 -4.72
CA TRP A 106 6.42 10.54 -3.93
C TRP A 106 5.91 11.94 -4.27
N ARG A 107 6.80 12.94 -4.22
CA ARG A 107 6.45 14.34 -4.48
C ARG A 107 5.94 14.54 -5.91
N ASP A 108 6.52 13.86 -6.90
CA ASP A 108 6.05 13.84 -8.28
C ASP A 108 4.62 13.30 -8.38
N ALA A 109 4.32 12.16 -7.73
CA ALA A 109 2.98 11.59 -7.69
C ALA A 109 1.97 12.53 -7.01
N VAL A 110 2.36 13.21 -5.92
CA VAL A 110 1.53 14.21 -5.23
C VAL A 110 1.28 15.43 -6.13
N ARG A 111 2.32 15.97 -6.78
CA ARG A 111 2.18 17.11 -7.72
C ARG A 111 1.23 16.77 -8.87
N ARG A 112 1.31 15.55 -9.40
CA ARG A 112 0.41 15.01 -10.43
C ARG A 112 -1.03 14.92 -9.93
N ALA A 113 -1.27 14.26 -8.80
CA ALA A 113 -2.60 14.07 -8.22
C ALA A 113 -3.29 15.39 -7.85
N GLN A 114 -2.50 16.41 -7.49
CA GLN A 114 -3.01 17.73 -7.14
C GLN A 114 -3.00 18.71 -8.31
N ARG A 115 -2.59 18.28 -9.51
CA ARG A 115 -2.48 19.10 -10.73
C ARG A 115 -1.69 20.40 -10.50
N ARG A 116 -0.62 20.33 -9.72
CA ARG A 116 0.30 21.46 -9.49
C ARG A 116 1.19 21.74 -10.71
N GLU A 117 1.28 20.77 -11.62
CA GLU A 117 2.01 20.82 -12.88
C GLU A 117 1.17 20.22 -14.02
N PRO A 118 1.51 20.49 -15.30
CA PRO A 118 0.86 19.82 -16.43
C PRO A 118 0.93 18.30 -16.31
N VAL A 119 -0.23 17.66 -16.36
CA VAL A 119 -0.35 16.20 -16.28
C VAL A 119 0.26 15.59 -17.54
N ARG A 120 1.20 14.67 -17.36
CA ARG A 120 1.83 13.88 -18.44
C ARG A 120 1.22 12.49 -18.50
N GLY A 121 1.37 11.83 -19.65
CA GLY A 121 0.77 10.53 -19.93
C GLY A 121 -0.73 10.62 -20.22
N ASP A 122 -1.37 9.47 -20.40
CA ASP A 122 -2.77 9.33 -20.82
C ASP A 122 -3.72 8.84 -19.71
N LEU A 123 -3.18 8.44 -18.55
CA LEU A 123 -4.00 8.07 -17.40
C LEU A 123 -4.52 9.31 -16.66
N PRO A 124 -5.68 9.24 -15.97
CA PRO A 124 -6.18 10.38 -15.23
C PRO A 124 -5.21 10.80 -14.13
N TYR A 125 -5.17 12.11 -13.84
CA TYR A 125 -4.22 12.71 -12.89
C TYR A 125 -4.33 12.15 -11.47
N SER A 126 -5.53 11.67 -11.10
CA SER A 126 -5.89 11.13 -9.78
C SER A 126 -5.46 9.68 -9.57
N ASP A 127 -4.89 9.01 -10.58
CA ASP A 127 -4.52 7.60 -10.53
C ASP A 127 -3.33 7.31 -9.59
N ASP A 128 -3.52 6.36 -8.68
CA ASP A 128 -2.54 5.89 -7.70
C ASP A 128 -1.62 4.79 -8.25
N ARG A 129 -2.08 4.04 -9.26
CA ARG A 129 -1.35 2.90 -9.81
C ARG A 129 0.00 3.27 -10.41
N PRO A 130 0.19 4.41 -11.11
CA PRO A 130 1.50 4.78 -11.63
C PRO A 130 2.61 4.87 -10.58
N LEU A 131 2.31 5.36 -9.37
CA LEU A 131 3.27 5.37 -8.26
C LEU A 131 3.64 3.95 -7.84
N TYR A 132 2.65 3.08 -7.66
CA TYR A 132 2.86 1.69 -7.25
C TYR A 132 3.77 0.94 -8.23
N TRP A 133 3.48 0.99 -9.52
CA TRP A 133 4.24 0.27 -10.54
C TRP A 133 5.65 0.85 -10.76
N THR A 134 5.81 2.17 -10.70
CA THR A 134 7.13 2.81 -10.81
C THR A 134 8.03 2.46 -9.62
N ARG A 135 7.45 2.39 -8.42
CA ARG A 135 8.16 1.95 -7.21
C ARG A 135 8.60 0.50 -7.34
N LEU A 136 7.74 -0.41 -7.81
CA LEU A 136 8.12 -1.81 -8.04
C LEU A 136 9.24 -1.96 -9.09
N GLU A 137 9.19 -1.21 -10.19
CA GLU A 137 10.27 -1.20 -11.17
C GLU A 137 11.59 -0.75 -10.54
N SER A 138 11.54 0.29 -9.71
CA SER A 138 12.70 0.84 -9.03
C SER A 138 13.29 -0.10 -7.97
N THR A 139 12.46 -0.79 -7.18
CA THR A 139 12.93 -1.78 -6.22
C THR A 139 13.49 -3.03 -6.91
N ALA A 140 12.92 -3.44 -8.04
CA ALA A 140 13.49 -4.50 -8.88
C ALA A 140 14.90 -4.13 -9.37
N ALA A 141 15.10 -2.89 -9.86
CA ALA A 141 16.41 -2.38 -10.25
C ALA A 141 17.41 -2.41 -9.07
N LEU A 142 17.00 -1.96 -7.89
CA LEU A 142 17.83 -2.02 -6.67
C LEU A 142 18.15 -3.44 -6.25
N ARG A 143 17.23 -4.39 -6.44
CA ARG A 143 17.45 -5.81 -6.13
C ARG A 143 18.48 -6.44 -7.06
N GLN A 144 18.41 -6.09 -8.34
CA GLN A 144 19.29 -6.60 -9.39
C GLN A 144 20.64 -5.85 -9.45
N TRP A 145 20.78 -4.69 -8.80
CA TRP A 145 21.99 -3.87 -8.91
C TRP A 145 23.27 -4.54 -8.39
N THR A 146 24.31 -4.62 -9.20
CA THR A 146 25.64 -5.14 -8.87
C THR A 146 26.66 -3.99 -8.78
N PRO A 147 26.83 -3.35 -7.60
CA PRO A 147 27.80 -2.26 -7.45
C PRO A 147 29.25 -2.72 -7.61
N ARG A 148 30.14 -1.76 -7.90
CA ARG A 148 31.60 -1.96 -7.92
C ARG A 148 32.23 -2.07 -6.53
N PHE A 149 31.46 -1.80 -5.48
CA PHE A 149 31.87 -1.99 -4.08
C PHE A 149 31.13 -3.18 -3.48
N ARG A 150 31.67 -3.74 -2.39
CA ARG A 150 31.03 -4.85 -1.68
C ARG A 150 29.69 -4.37 -1.09
N LEU A 151 28.60 -5.01 -1.50
CA LEU A 151 27.27 -4.82 -0.95
C LEU A 151 26.75 -6.15 -0.43
N SER A 152 26.51 -6.24 0.87
CA SER A 152 25.89 -7.41 1.51
C SER A 152 24.39 -7.48 1.22
N ALA A 153 23.79 -8.64 1.44
CA ALA A 153 22.34 -8.81 1.35
C ALA A 153 21.58 -7.90 2.34
N ALA A 154 22.11 -7.70 3.56
CA ALA A 154 21.49 -6.83 4.55
C ALA A 154 21.48 -5.36 4.10
N GLU A 155 22.64 -4.84 3.64
CA GLU A 155 22.74 -3.47 3.12
C GLU A 155 21.85 -3.27 1.88
N ARG A 156 21.73 -4.29 1.01
CA ARG A 156 20.79 -4.24 -0.12
C ARG A 156 19.34 -4.14 0.36
N THR A 157 18.95 -4.94 1.34
CA THR A 157 17.61 -4.87 1.94
C THR A 157 17.36 -3.51 2.58
N GLU A 158 18.35 -2.91 3.23
CA GLU A 158 18.25 -1.55 3.79
C GLU A 158 18.07 -0.49 2.70
N LEU A 159 18.79 -0.58 1.57
CA LEU A 159 18.60 0.33 0.44
C LEU A 159 17.19 0.22 -0.17
N ILE A 160 16.71 -1.01 -0.35
CA ILE A 160 15.35 -1.27 -0.87
C ILE A 160 14.31 -0.74 0.12
N THR A 161 14.46 -1.02 1.42
CA THR A 161 13.55 -0.55 2.47
C THR A 161 13.56 0.98 2.56
N GLY A 162 14.73 1.61 2.44
CA GLY A 162 14.88 3.06 2.43
C GLY A 162 14.14 3.70 1.25
N PHE A 163 14.35 3.18 0.04
CA PHE A 163 13.63 3.62 -1.16
C PHE A 163 12.12 3.44 -1.03
N ASP A 164 11.68 2.25 -0.59
CA ASP A 164 10.27 1.90 -0.45
C ASP A 164 9.55 2.82 0.54
N ARG A 165 10.14 3.10 1.72
CA ARG A 165 9.57 4.05 2.69
C ARG A 165 9.57 5.49 2.17
N ALA A 166 10.65 5.92 1.53
CA ALA A 166 10.76 7.28 0.96
C ALA A 166 9.68 7.53 -0.10
N SER A 167 9.49 6.57 -1.02
CA SER A 167 8.48 6.63 -2.10
C SER A 167 7.03 6.44 -1.66
N ARG A 168 6.80 6.22 -0.36
CA ARG A 168 5.48 6.16 0.29
C ARG A 168 5.09 7.47 0.97
N GLY A 169 5.94 8.49 0.92
CA GLY A 169 5.75 9.74 1.67
C GLY A 169 6.12 9.64 3.15
N MET A 170 6.62 8.49 3.63
CA MET A 170 6.92 8.31 5.07
C MET A 170 8.05 9.20 5.57
N PHE A 171 8.89 9.73 4.67
CA PHE A 171 9.96 10.68 4.99
C PHE A 171 9.64 12.12 4.56
N ASP A 172 8.51 12.37 3.88
CA ASP A 172 8.13 13.70 3.38
C ASP A 172 7.26 14.50 4.38
N ILE A 173 6.74 13.84 5.42
CA ILE A 173 5.85 14.45 6.42
C ILE A 173 6.56 15.60 7.16
N ASP A 174 6.11 16.84 6.93
CA ASP A 174 6.66 18.04 7.57
C ASP A 174 5.57 18.95 8.17
N PHE A 175 5.11 18.58 9.36
CA PHE A 175 4.18 19.44 10.09
C PHE A 175 4.82 20.76 10.55
N PRO A 176 4.16 21.92 10.35
CA PRO A 176 4.62 23.18 10.90
C PRO A 176 4.51 23.18 12.43
N GLY A 177 5.41 23.89 13.11
CA GLY A 177 5.34 24.07 14.57
C GLY A 177 4.33 25.12 15.03
N GLY A 178 3.92 25.07 16.30
CA GLY A 178 3.18 26.16 16.96
C GLY A 178 1.67 25.99 17.07
N LYS A 179 0.99 26.86 17.84
CA LYS A 179 -0.42 26.67 18.24
C LYS A 179 -1.47 27.08 17.19
N GLY A 180 -1.04 27.74 16.11
CA GLY A 180 -1.94 28.29 15.07
C GLY A 180 -2.34 27.31 13.97
N VAL A 181 -1.83 26.07 14.01
CA VAL A 181 -2.04 25.06 12.96
C VAL A 181 -2.60 23.78 13.57
N ARG A 182 -3.59 23.18 12.90
CA ARG A 182 -4.06 21.80 13.11
C ARG A 182 -3.25 20.85 12.26
N ARG A 183 -2.82 19.74 12.82
CA ARG A 183 -2.01 18.74 12.14
C ARG A 183 -2.80 17.45 12.05
N VAL A 184 -3.21 17.11 10.83
CA VAL A 184 -3.90 15.86 10.56
C VAL A 184 -2.94 14.97 9.78
N ILE A 185 -2.67 13.78 10.30
CA ILE A 185 -1.96 12.74 9.55
C ILE A 185 -2.98 11.74 9.02
N ALA A 186 -2.84 11.35 7.76
CA ALA A 186 -3.72 10.38 7.11
C ALA A 186 -2.92 9.30 6.36
N SER A 187 -3.31 8.03 6.44
CA SER A 187 -2.74 6.98 5.61
C SER A 187 -3.69 6.54 4.50
N GLY A 188 -3.13 6.13 3.36
CA GLY A 188 -3.79 5.29 2.36
C GLY A 188 -3.07 3.95 2.19
N PHE A 189 -3.50 3.14 1.23
CA PHE A 189 -2.86 1.86 0.88
C PHE A 189 -2.53 1.77 -0.60
N ASP A 190 -1.57 0.91 -0.91
CA ASP A 190 -1.26 0.48 -2.28
C ASP A 190 -2.44 -0.27 -2.93
N PRO A 191 -2.45 -0.38 -4.28
CA PRO A 191 -3.26 -1.36 -5.00
C PRO A 191 -3.12 -2.78 -4.45
N TYR A 192 -4.21 -3.55 -4.48
CA TYR A 192 -4.24 -4.90 -3.93
C TYR A 192 -5.22 -5.82 -4.66
N THR A 193 -5.15 -7.11 -4.33
CA THR A 193 -5.90 -8.16 -5.04
C THR A 193 -5.60 -8.06 -6.54
N LEU A 194 -4.32 -8.08 -6.90
CA LEU A 194 -3.85 -7.89 -8.28
C LEU A 194 -3.86 -9.17 -9.12
N ASP A 195 -4.09 -10.32 -8.48
CA ASP A 195 -4.14 -11.62 -9.15
C ASP A 195 -5.60 -12.09 -9.29
N GLY A 196 -5.90 -12.84 -10.36
CA GLY A 196 -7.24 -13.38 -10.64
C GLY A 196 -8.12 -12.44 -11.48
N GLY A 197 -9.43 -12.55 -11.33
CA GLY A 197 -10.40 -11.78 -12.13
C GLY A 197 -10.77 -12.45 -13.46
N THR A 198 -11.53 -11.74 -14.29
CA THR A 198 -11.91 -12.18 -15.65
C THR A 198 -10.64 -12.46 -16.47
N THR A 199 -10.58 -13.59 -17.16
CA THR A 199 -9.46 -14.00 -18.01
C THR A 199 -9.87 -14.11 -19.48
N GLY A 200 -8.91 -13.98 -20.39
CA GLY A 200 -9.08 -14.23 -21.83
C GLY A 200 -8.42 -15.55 -22.28
N PRO A 201 -8.71 -16.02 -23.51
CA PRO A 201 -8.10 -17.22 -24.07
C PRO A 201 -6.64 -17.05 -24.52
N ALA A 202 -6.09 -15.84 -24.57
CA ALA A 202 -4.71 -15.57 -24.94
C ALA A 202 -3.70 -16.31 -24.01
N PRO A 203 -2.75 -17.10 -24.55
CA PRO A 203 -1.74 -17.75 -23.74
C PRO A 203 -0.80 -16.74 -23.05
N GLY A 204 -0.49 -16.97 -21.78
CA GLY A 204 0.47 -16.16 -21.02
C GLY A 204 -0.06 -14.83 -20.48
N THR A 205 -1.36 -14.54 -20.63
CA THR A 205 -1.99 -13.35 -20.05
C THR A 205 -2.53 -13.60 -18.65
N VAL A 206 -2.74 -12.52 -17.90
CA VAL A 206 -3.34 -12.56 -16.55
C VAL A 206 -4.78 -12.09 -16.54
N GLY A 207 -5.47 -12.30 -15.42
CA GLY A 207 -6.83 -11.81 -15.25
C GLY A 207 -6.88 -10.33 -14.87
N ASP A 208 -8.09 -9.77 -14.98
CA ASP A 208 -8.35 -8.35 -14.89
C ASP A 208 -8.15 -7.69 -13.53
N ASN A 209 -7.99 -8.48 -12.47
CA ASN A 209 -7.73 -7.94 -11.14
C ASN A 209 -6.43 -7.12 -11.09
N ILE A 210 -5.48 -7.34 -12.00
CA ILE A 210 -4.25 -6.53 -12.10
C ILE A 210 -4.56 -5.04 -12.34
N ARG A 211 -5.76 -4.72 -12.86
CA ARG A 211 -6.24 -3.35 -13.09
C ARG A 211 -6.64 -2.62 -11.82
N HIS A 212 -6.75 -3.30 -10.70
CA HIS A 212 -7.19 -2.71 -9.44
C HIS A 212 -6.34 -1.49 -9.04
N GLY A 213 -7.02 -0.39 -8.69
CA GLY A 213 -6.44 0.73 -7.96
C GLY A 213 -6.81 0.68 -6.48
N ASN A 214 -6.45 1.71 -5.71
CA ASN A 214 -6.90 1.86 -4.34
C ASN A 214 -7.29 3.33 -4.06
N PRO A 215 -8.57 3.63 -3.78
CA PRO A 215 -9.05 4.98 -3.59
C PRO A 215 -8.44 5.63 -2.34
N SER A 216 -7.99 4.84 -1.36
CA SER A 216 -7.26 5.36 -0.21
C SER A 216 -5.86 5.85 -0.57
N GLY A 217 -5.14 5.14 -1.47
CA GLY A 217 -3.87 5.59 -2.03
C GLY A 217 -4.03 6.86 -2.86
N ALA A 218 -5.05 6.90 -3.73
CA ALA A 218 -5.41 8.10 -4.49
C ALA A 218 -5.76 9.29 -3.56
N THR A 219 -6.45 9.02 -2.45
CA THR A 219 -6.78 10.03 -1.43
C THR A 219 -5.52 10.56 -0.75
N ALA A 220 -4.57 9.70 -0.39
CA ALA A 220 -3.32 10.14 0.22
C ALA A 220 -2.58 11.12 -0.69
N LEU A 221 -2.44 10.81 -1.98
CA LEU A 221 -1.81 11.70 -2.97
C LEU A 221 -2.56 13.03 -3.12
N ALA A 222 -3.91 12.99 -3.10
CA ALA A 222 -4.73 14.18 -3.22
C ALA A 222 -4.69 15.10 -1.97
N LEU A 223 -4.39 14.55 -0.79
CA LEU A 223 -4.38 15.27 0.48
C LEU A 223 -3.00 15.73 0.93
N ASP A 224 -1.94 15.04 0.51
CA ASP A 224 -0.61 15.25 1.08
C ASP A 224 -0.11 16.70 0.91
N GLY A 225 0.44 17.25 1.98
CA GLY A 225 0.86 18.63 2.05
C GLY A 225 -0.20 19.69 1.70
N THR A 226 -1.49 19.37 1.75
CA THR A 226 -2.55 20.37 1.53
C THR A 226 -2.77 21.21 2.79
N THR A 227 -3.33 22.40 2.59
CA THR A 227 -3.82 23.23 3.69
C THR A 227 -5.29 23.56 3.51
N TYR A 228 -6.00 23.59 4.62
CA TYR A 228 -7.43 23.89 4.68
C TYR A 228 -7.67 24.91 5.79
N ARG A 229 -8.53 25.90 5.55
CA ARG A 229 -8.94 26.83 6.62
C ARG A 229 -10.15 26.24 7.32
N THR A 230 -10.00 25.89 8.59
CA THR A 230 -11.07 25.30 9.40
C THR A 230 -12.20 26.29 9.61
N LYS A 231 -13.37 25.79 10.03
CA LYS A 231 -14.53 26.63 10.43
C LYS A 231 -14.21 27.59 11.57
N SER A 232 -13.23 27.25 12.43
CA SER A 232 -12.72 28.12 13.49
C SER A 232 -11.70 29.17 13.00
N GLY A 233 -11.36 29.19 11.71
CA GLY A 233 -10.43 30.12 11.09
C GLY A 233 -8.95 29.71 11.17
N ARG A 234 -8.62 28.61 11.86
CA ARG A 234 -7.24 28.08 11.94
C ARG A 234 -6.86 27.41 10.62
N ILE A 235 -5.55 27.30 10.37
CA ILE A 235 -5.06 26.51 9.24
C ILE A 235 -4.93 25.06 9.71
N ALA A 236 -5.45 24.12 8.93
CA ALA A 236 -5.13 22.70 9.03
C ALA A 236 -4.07 22.35 7.98
N ARG A 237 -2.99 21.70 8.40
CA ARG A 237 -2.01 21.02 7.56
C ARG A 237 -2.35 19.54 7.57
N ILE A 238 -2.55 18.98 6.39
CA ILE A 238 -2.80 17.55 6.21
C ILE A 238 -1.54 16.98 5.57
N GLU A 239 -0.93 16.01 6.22
CA GLU A 239 0.17 15.20 5.65
C GLU A 239 -0.34 13.78 5.48
N ALA A 240 0.05 13.13 4.39
CA ALA A 240 -0.40 11.80 4.09
C ALA A 240 0.73 10.89 3.59
N TYR A 241 0.53 9.59 3.71
CA TYR A 241 1.48 8.57 3.29
C TYR A 241 0.74 7.30 2.88
N THR A 242 1.40 6.39 2.17
CA THR A 242 0.81 5.10 1.77
C THR A 242 1.44 3.92 2.49
N LEU A 243 0.61 2.98 2.93
CA LEU A 243 1.01 1.72 3.53
C LEU A 243 1.05 0.61 2.47
N PRO A 244 2.00 -0.34 2.57
CA PRO A 244 2.00 -1.53 1.75
C PRO A 244 0.84 -2.45 2.12
N VAL A 245 0.41 -3.28 1.18
CA VAL A 245 -0.57 -4.34 1.46
C VAL A 245 0.16 -5.66 1.75
N ASN A 246 1.12 -5.60 2.67
CA ASN A 246 1.99 -6.71 3.09
C ASN A 246 2.18 -6.73 4.61
N TYR A 247 2.08 -7.90 5.25
CA TYR A 247 2.24 -8.05 6.70
C TYR A 247 3.67 -7.80 7.22
N PRO A 248 4.75 -8.26 6.55
CA PRO A 248 6.11 -8.11 7.08
C PRO A 248 6.54 -6.66 7.33
N GLU A 249 6.07 -5.71 6.53
CA GLU A 249 6.35 -4.28 6.69
C GLU A 249 5.67 -3.70 7.95
N PHE A 250 4.44 -4.14 8.25
CA PHE A 250 3.76 -3.80 9.50
C PHE A 250 4.47 -4.42 10.72
N GLU A 251 4.89 -5.69 10.63
CA GLU A 251 5.69 -6.34 11.69
C GLU A 251 7.02 -5.61 11.95
N ARG A 252 7.61 -5.01 10.90
CA ARG A 252 8.80 -4.17 11.01
C ARG A 252 8.51 -2.76 11.54
N GLY A 253 7.25 -2.39 11.76
CA GLY A 253 6.84 -1.13 12.38
C GLY A 253 6.66 0.05 11.41
N TYR A 254 6.32 -0.20 10.14
CA TYR A 254 6.13 0.86 9.14
C TYR A 254 5.15 1.95 9.59
N LEU A 255 4.03 1.57 10.21
CA LEU A 255 3.04 2.55 10.67
C LEU A 255 3.58 3.31 11.88
N GLU A 256 4.05 2.60 12.90
CA GLU A 256 4.44 3.22 14.17
C GLU A 256 5.70 4.08 14.01
N ASP A 257 6.66 3.68 13.19
CA ASP A 257 7.84 4.50 12.90
C ASP A 257 7.52 5.77 12.12
N THR A 258 6.43 5.76 11.34
CA THR A 258 5.99 6.93 10.56
C THR A 258 5.17 7.87 11.42
N VAL A 259 4.19 7.35 12.17
CA VAL A 259 3.22 8.16 12.92
C VAL A 259 3.70 8.48 14.34
N GLY A 260 4.35 7.51 15.00
CA GLY A 260 4.75 7.60 16.39
C GLY A 260 5.62 8.79 16.75
N PRO A 261 6.59 9.22 15.91
CA PRO A 261 7.36 10.44 16.16
C PRO A 261 6.47 11.68 16.31
N PHE A 262 5.35 11.74 15.59
CA PHE A 262 4.40 12.84 15.65
C PHE A 262 3.32 12.69 16.72
N MET A 263 3.22 11.55 17.41
CA MET A 263 2.34 11.40 18.58
C MET A 263 3.07 11.74 19.89
N ARG A 264 4.41 11.77 19.89
CA ARG A 264 5.20 12.21 21.05
C ARG A 264 4.97 13.70 21.36
N PRO A 265 5.08 14.12 22.63
CA PRO A 265 5.04 15.54 23.00
C PRO A 265 6.06 16.36 22.21
N GLY A 266 5.61 17.42 21.54
CA GLY A 266 6.47 18.29 20.75
C GLY A 266 5.71 19.36 19.98
N PRO A 267 6.40 20.36 19.41
CA PRO A 267 5.77 21.47 18.70
C PRO A 267 5.09 21.06 17.38
N LYS A 268 5.40 19.87 16.87
CA LYS A 268 4.87 19.27 15.64
C LYS A 268 3.90 18.10 15.90
N ARG A 269 3.46 17.90 17.14
CA ARG A 269 2.59 16.76 17.51
C ARG A 269 1.27 16.81 16.76
N VAL A 270 0.82 15.70 16.17
CA VAL A 270 -0.46 15.61 15.46
C VAL A 270 -1.64 15.90 16.39
N ASP A 271 -2.67 16.49 15.81
CA ASP A 271 -3.93 16.76 16.48
C ASP A 271 -5.06 15.80 16.03
N ALA A 272 -4.85 15.03 14.96
CA ALA A 272 -5.69 13.89 14.56
C ALA A 272 -4.88 12.88 13.72
N SER A 273 -5.25 11.60 13.79
CA SER A 273 -4.59 10.51 13.06
C SER A 273 -5.58 9.52 12.45
N ILE A 274 -5.66 9.49 11.12
CA ILE A 274 -6.70 8.76 10.39
C ILE A 274 -6.03 7.70 9.51
N THR A 275 -6.48 6.46 9.57
CA THR A 275 -6.13 5.48 8.53
C THR A 275 -7.31 5.29 7.58
N ILE A 276 -7.04 5.17 6.29
CA ILE A 276 -8.08 5.07 5.25
C ILE A 276 -7.79 3.82 4.43
N SER A 277 -8.83 3.06 4.09
CA SER A 277 -8.70 1.93 3.17
C SER A 277 -9.98 1.68 2.38
N GLN A 278 -9.91 0.79 1.40
CA GLN A 278 -11.06 0.38 0.59
C GLN A 278 -11.80 -0.79 1.24
N ALA A 279 -13.12 -0.68 1.32
CA ALA A 279 -14.04 -1.79 1.59
C ALA A 279 -14.82 -2.14 0.31
N GLY A 280 -15.91 -2.89 0.47
CA GLY A 280 -16.87 -3.12 -0.60
C GLY A 280 -18.10 -2.21 -0.50
N GLY A 281 -18.95 -2.25 -1.52
CA GLY A 281 -20.24 -1.57 -1.52
C GLY A 281 -20.15 -0.06 -1.76
N ALA A 282 -21.22 0.65 -1.41
CA ALA A 282 -21.50 2.04 -1.80
C ALA A 282 -21.58 3.01 -0.60
N ALA A 283 -20.81 2.78 0.47
CA ALA A 283 -20.83 3.62 1.66
C ALA A 283 -19.43 3.80 2.28
N PHE A 284 -19.25 4.92 2.99
CA PHE A 284 -18.14 5.12 3.90
C PHE A 284 -18.48 4.54 5.26
N ASN A 285 -17.62 3.67 5.78
CA ASN A 285 -17.76 3.07 7.11
C ASN A 285 -16.78 3.73 8.08
N LEU A 286 -17.30 4.34 9.15
CA LEU A 286 -16.53 4.87 10.26
C LEU A 286 -16.37 3.76 11.30
N GLU A 287 -15.21 3.12 11.32
CA GLU A 287 -14.99 1.91 12.12
C GLU A 287 -14.87 2.22 13.61
N GLN A 288 -15.67 1.55 14.44
CA GLN A 288 -15.63 1.72 15.89
C GLN A 288 -14.58 0.84 16.58
N TRP A 289 -14.50 -0.43 16.20
CA TRP A 289 -13.71 -1.46 16.89
C TRP A 289 -12.62 -2.03 15.98
N ASN A 290 -11.39 -2.08 16.48
CA ASN A 290 -10.24 -2.64 15.78
C ASN A 290 -9.73 -3.89 16.52
N ALA A 291 -9.62 -5.02 15.82
CA ALA A 291 -9.20 -6.30 16.36
C ALA A 291 -7.68 -6.49 16.30
N ARG A 292 -7.09 -7.13 17.31
CA ARG A 292 -5.68 -7.56 17.32
C ARG A 292 -5.46 -8.90 16.59
N TYR A 293 -6.18 -9.21 15.52
CA TYR A 293 -6.10 -10.50 14.82
C TYR A 293 -5.77 -10.33 13.33
N HIS A 294 -4.80 -11.11 12.83
CA HIS A 294 -4.49 -11.22 11.40
C HIS A 294 -5.46 -12.20 10.75
N GLY A 295 -6.12 -11.74 9.70
CA GLY A 295 -7.06 -12.52 8.93
C GLY A 295 -6.40 -13.63 8.11
N VAL A 296 -7.26 -14.35 7.38
CA VAL A 296 -6.87 -15.53 6.60
C VAL A 296 -6.40 -15.21 5.18
N SER A 297 -6.41 -13.93 4.79
CA SER A 297 -6.07 -13.48 3.44
C SER A 297 -4.60 -13.11 3.34
N PRO A 298 -3.92 -13.46 2.23
CA PRO A 298 -2.51 -13.11 2.02
C PRO A 298 -2.34 -11.63 1.67
N GLY A 299 -1.15 -11.08 1.92
CA GLY A 299 -0.70 -9.80 1.36
C GLY A 299 -0.37 -9.88 -0.13
N ASN A 300 0.04 -8.77 -0.74
CA ASN A 300 0.51 -8.73 -2.13
C ASN A 300 1.78 -9.57 -2.33
N ASP A 301 2.55 -9.79 -1.26
CA ASP A 301 3.74 -10.65 -1.18
C ASP A 301 3.42 -12.15 -0.97
N ASN A 302 2.14 -12.53 -0.95
CA ASN A 302 1.62 -13.87 -0.64
C ASN A 302 1.86 -14.34 0.81
N VAL A 303 2.39 -13.48 1.70
CA VAL A 303 2.54 -13.83 3.11
C VAL A 303 1.18 -13.83 3.80
N ARG A 304 0.96 -14.83 4.65
CA ARG A 304 -0.29 -15.04 5.38
C ARG A 304 0.00 -15.56 6.79
N PRO A 305 0.10 -14.67 7.79
CA PRO A 305 0.48 -15.04 9.16
C PRO A 305 -0.48 -16.05 9.82
N CYS A 306 -1.78 -15.94 9.50
CA CYS A 306 -2.83 -16.77 10.09
C CYS A 306 -3.59 -17.60 9.04
N ALA A 307 -2.88 -18.48 8.31
CA ALA A 307 -3.52 -19.39 7.36
C ALA A 307 -4.55 -20.30 8.05
N PRO A 308 -5.74 -20.57 7.48
CA PRO A 308 -6.72 -21.43 8.14
C PRO A 308 -6.24 -22.89 8.23
N ALA A 309 -6.48 -23.55 9.36
CA ALA A 309 -6.17 -24.96 9.56
C ALA A 309 -7.41 -25.80 9.25
N GLY A 310 -7.44 -26.50 8.10
CA GLY A 310 -8.60 -27.29 7.69
C GLY A 310 -9.88 -26.46 7.48
N GLY A 311 -9.75 -25.18 7.11
CA GLY A 311 -10.87 -24.24 6.96
C GLY A 311 -11.33 -23.57 8.26
N VAL A 312 -10.73 -23.93 9.40
CA VAL A 312 -11.03 -23.33 10.70
C VAL A 312 -10.00 -22.23 11.01
N PRO A 313 -10.43 -21.04 11.51
CA PRO A 313 -9.51 -20.03 12.02
C PRO A 313 -8.62 -20.60 13.12
N GLN A 314 -7.33 -20.24 13.12
CA GLN A 314 -6.41 -20.60 14.19
C GLN A 314 -6.57 -19.65 15.38
N LEU A 315 -6.31 -20.16 16.58
CA LEU A 315 -6.33 -19.36 17.81
C LEU A 315 -4.96 -18.76 18.07
N ALA A 316 -4.93 -17.52 18.54
CA ALA A 316 -3.69 -16.82 18.82
C ALA A 316 -2.86 -17.47 19.95
N VAL A 317 -3.48 -18.28 20.81
CA VAL A 317 -2.78 -19.07 21.85
C VAL A 317 -1.95 -20.21 21.28
N ASP A 318 -2.34 -20.75 20.12
CA ASP A 318 -1.66 -21.86 19.46
C ASP A 318 -0.74 -21.37 18.33
N ASN A 319 -1.14 -20.30 17.65
CA ASN A 319 -0.36 -19.62 16.63
C ASN A 319 -0.28 -18.13 16.94
N HIS A 320 0.81 -17.72 17.58
CA HIS A 320 1.05 -16.34 18.00
C HIS A 320 1.06 -15.35 16.83
N ALA A 321 1.41 -15.81 15.62
CA ALA A 321 1.41 -14.99 14.39
C ALA A 321 -0.01 -14.66 13.91
N CYS A 322 -1.05 -15.21 14.54
CA CYS A 322 -2.42 -14.74 14.33
C CYS A 322 -2.74 -13.45 15.07
N ASN A 323 -1.95 -13.02 16.06
CA ASN A 323 -2.14 -11.71 16.68
C ASN A 323 -1.26 -10.65 16.04
N ILE A 324 -1.83 -9.46 15.86
CA ILE A 324 -1.06 -8.27 15.47
C ILE A 324 0.02 -8.00 16.53
N SER A 325 1.27 -8.00 16.08
CA SER A 325 2.46 -7.75 16.90
C SER A 325 2.95 -6.31 16.72
N VAL A 326 3.24 -5.62 17.81
CA VAL A 326 3.77 -4.25 17.77
C VAL A 326 5.24 -4.31 18.12
N VAL A 327 6.07 -3.50 17.46
CA VAL A 327 7.51 -3.47 17.74
C VAL A 327 7.81 -2.93 19.14
N GLU A 328 8.83 -3.47 19.80
CA GLU A 328 9.17 -3.12 21.20
C GLU A 328 9.40 -1.62 21.43
N ARG A 329 10.03 -0.94 20.46
CA ARG A 329 10.30 0.51 20.51
C ARG A 329 9.04 1.39 20.56
N TRP A 330 7.87 0.82 20.24
CA TRP A 330 6.54 1.45 20.38
C TRP A 330 5.68 0.75 21.44
N GLY A 331 6.34 0.09 22.40
CA GLY A 331 5.76 -0.53 23.59
C GLY A 331 5.34 -1.99 23.42
N GLY A 332 5.60 -2.61 22.26
CA GLY A 332 5.31 -4.04 22.09
C GLY A 332 6.03 -4.91 23.13
N PRO A 333 5.45 -6.04 23.56
CA PRO A 333 6.15 -6.95 24.45
C PRO A 333 7.32 -7.64 23.73
N ALA A 334 8.39 -7.96 24.48
CA ALA A 334 9.56 -8.66 23.93
C ALA A 334 9.30 -10.12 23.52
N GLY A 335 8.13 -10.65 23.90
CA GLY A 335 7.65 -11.96 23.52
C GLY A 335 6.14 -11.95 23.42
N PHE A 336 5.56 -13.07 23.00
CA PHE A 336 4.11 -13.16 22.88
C PHE A 336 3.43 -12.94 24.24
N SER A 337 2.41 -12.09 24.22
CA SER A 337 1.42 -11.98 25.28
C SER A 337 0.04 -11.94 24.63
N LEU A 338 -0.87 -12.76 25.15
CA LEU A 338 -2.24 -12.84 24.66
C LEU A 338 -3.01 -11.54 24.92
N THR A 339 -2.74 -10.88 26.04
CA THR A 339 -3.52 -9.73 26.52
C THR A 339 -2.77 -8.40 26.44
N GLU A 340 -1.47 -8.43 26.12
CA GLU A 340 -0.66 -7.22 25.91
C GLU A 340 0.00 -7.27 24.52
N PRO A 341 -0.27 -6.30 23.63
CA PRO A 341 -1.29 -5.25 23.72
C PRO A 341 -2.73 -5.80 23.80
N PRO A 342 -3.75 -4.98 24.15
CA PRO A 342 -5.13 -5.44 24.33
C PRO A 342 -5.71 -6.11 23.08
N GLN A 343 -6.69 -7.00 23.23
CA GLN A 343 -7.32 -7.67 22.08
C GLN A 343 -8.11 -6.70 21.18
N TRP A 344 -8.56 -5.58 21.73
CA TRP A 344 -9.36 -4.59 21.06
C TRP A 344 -8.83 -3.19 21.31
N THR A 345 -8.91 -2.33 20.30
CA THR A 345 -8.84 -0.88 20.48
C THR A 345 -10.07 -0.22 19.87
N SER A 346 -10.37 1.01 20.29
CA SER A 346 -11.57 1.75 19.89
C SER A 346 -11.20 3.03 19.15
N ALA A 347 -11.92 3.36 18.08
CA ALA A 347 -11.79 4.66 17.43
C ALA A 347 -12.39 5.79 18.28
N THR A 348 -11.87 7.00 18.07
CA THR A 348 -12.31 8.27 18.69
C THR A 348 -12.60 9.33 17.61
N LEU A 349 -12.93 8.91 16.39
CA LEU A 349 -13.36 9.83 15.33
C LEU A 349 -14.65 10.56 15.75
N PRO A 350 -14.85 11.82 15.31
CA PRO A 350 -16.05 12.60 15.60
C PRO A 350 -17.24 12.12 14.73
N VAL A 351 -17.74 10.92 15.03
CA VAL A 351 -18.74 10.20 14.21
C VAL A 351 -20.00 11.04 13.99
N ALA A 352 -20.50 11.72 15.03
CA ALA A 352 -21.68 12.57 14.95
C ALA A 352 -21.51 13.68 13.91
N GLU A 353 -20.38 14.38 13.97
CA GLU A 353 -20.05 15.49 13.09
C GLU A 353 -19.79 15.01 11.66
N MET A 354 -19.12 13.87 11.48
CA MET A 354 -18.83 13.28 10.17
C MET A 354 -20.09 12.84 9.43
N ILE A 355 -21.06 12.23 10.13
CA ILE A 355 -22.36 11.87 9.56
C ILE A 355 -23.18 13.13 9.25
N LYS A 356 -23.28 14.05 10.22
CA LYS A 356 -24.06 15.29 10.08
C LYS A 356 -23.54 16.20 8.96
N ALA A 357 -22.25 16.16 8.67
CA ALA A 357 -21.63 17.01 7.65
C ALA A 357 -22.14 16.74 6.22
N ASN A 358 -22.80 15.59 5.99
CA ASN A 358 -23.38 15.23 4.71
C ASN A 358 -22.38 15.36 3.53
N THR A 359 -21.18 14.79 3.74
CA THR A 359 -19.99 15.05 2.91
C THR A 359 -20.09 14.63 1.45
N GLY A 360 -21.08 13.78 1.13
CA GLY A 360 -21.38 13.33 -0.23
C GLY A 360 -22.31 14.26 -1.03
N ALA A 361 -22.95 15.24 -0.41
CA ALA A 361 -23.94 16.10 -1.09
C ALA A 361 -23.35 16.99 -2.18
N SER A 362 -22.08 17.39 -2.05
CA SER A 362 -21.37 18.21 -3.04
C SER A 362 -20.59 17.39 -4.05
N ILE A 363 -20.68 16.05 -3.99
CA ILE A 363 -19.85 15.14 -4.78
C ILE A 363 -20.70 14.59 -5.93
N PRO A 364 -20.22 14.66 -7.19
CA PRO A 364 -20.90 14.01 -8.29
C PRO A 364 -21.03 12.51 -8.03
N ARG A 365 -22.26 12.00 -8.15
CA ARG A 365 -22.54 10.58 -7.99
C ARG A 365 -22.00 9.80 -9.20
N PRO A 366 -21.19 8.75 -9.00
CA PRO A 366 -20.63 8.00 -10.13
C PRO A 366 -21.67 7.09 -10.79
N PRO A 367 -21.45 6.68 -12.06
CA PRO A 367 -22.36 5.79 -12.79
C PRO A 367 -22.54 4.45 -12.08
N GLY A 368 -23.80 4.01 -11.94
CA GLY A 368 -24.12 2.71 -11.35
C GLY A 368 -24.09 2.67 -9.82
N ASP A 369 -23.86 3.79 -9.13
CA ASP A 369 -23.88 3.82 -7.66
C ASP A 369 -25.25 3.41 -7.09
N THR A 370 -25.21 2.56 -6.06
CA THR A 370 -26.37 1.89 -5.48
C THR A 370 -26.80 2.45 -4.12
N TRP A 371 -26.18 3.54 -3.63
CA TRP A 371 -26.55 4.11 -2.34
C TRP A 371 -28.01 4.59 -2.33
N PRO A 372 -28.87 4.22 -1.36
CA PRO A 372 -30.31 4.49 -1.44
C PRO A 372 -30.72 5.96 -1.52
N ASP A 373 -29.96 6.87 -0.89
CA ASP A 373 -30.24 8.31 -0.94
C ASP A 373 -29.61 8.92 -2.21
N PRO A 374 -30.41 9.36 -3.20
CA PRO A 374 -29.91 9.93 -4.44
C PRO A 374 -29.38 11.36 -4.29
N SER A 375 -29.58 12.01 -3.14
CA SER A 375 -29.13 13.40 -2.89
C SER A 375 -27.64 13.50 -2.55
N VAL A 376 -26.97 12.37 -2.35
CA VAL A 376 -25.55 12.26 -2.03
C VAL A 376 -24.86 11.26 -2.96
N ALA A 377 -23.54 11.40 -3.13
CA ALA A 377 -22.75 10.36 -3.79
C ALA A 377 -22.77 9.06 -2.96
N PHE A 378 -22.29 9.09 -1.73
CA PHE A 378 -22.24 7.93 -0.84
C PHE A 378 -22.73 8.26 0.57
N GLY A 379 -23.26 7.26 1.26
CA GLY A 379 -23.58 7.35 2.69
C GLY A 379 -22.34 7.36 3.59
N VAL A 380 -22.52 7.82 4.81
CA VAL A 380 -21.52 7.72 5.89
C VAL A 380 -22.19 6.99 7.06
N VAL A 381 -21.65 5.82 7.41
CA VAL A 381 -22.26 4.87 8.35
C VAL A 381 -21.33 4.71 9.55
N TRP A 382 -21.90 4.67 10.76
CA TRP A 382 -21.16 4.26 11.95
C TRP A 382 -21.08 2.74 12.00
N HIS A 383 -19.89 2.21 11.76
CA HIS A 383 -19.68 0.78 11.59
C HIS A 383 -19.21 0.15 12.90
N THR A 384 -20.14 -0.55 13.56
CA THR A 384 -19.97 -1.01 14.95
C THR A 384 -19.96 -2.52 15.10
N ASN A 385 -20.15 -3.27 14.02
CA ASN A 385 -20.07 -4.73 14.04
C ASN A 385 -18.65 -5.19 14.35
N TYR A 386 -18.54 -6.36 14.96
CA TYR A 386 -17.27 -7.03 15.20
C TYR A 386 -17.54 -8.51 15.46
N THR A 387 -16.50 -9.32 15.33
CA THR A 387 -16.53 -10.75 15.65
C THR A 387 -15.42 -11.08 16.63
N GLN A 388 -15.75 -11.83 17.67
CA GLN A 388 -14.83 -12.23 18.75
C GLN A 388 -14.82 -13.74 18.93
N PHE A 389 -13.77 -14.24 19.57
CA PHE A 389 -13.75 -15.52 20.26
C PHE A 389 -14.11 -15.27 21.73
N PRO A 390 -15.30 -15.66 22.21
CA PRO A 390 -15.68 -15.49 23.61
C PRO A 390 -14.74 -16.24 24.57
N ASP A 391 -14.22 -17.38 24.13
CA ASP A 391 -13.16 -18.14 24.80
C ASP A 391 -11.93 -18.16 23.88
N CYS A 392 -10.82 -17.61 24.36
CA CYS A 392 -9.55 -17.55 23.62
C CYS A 392 -8.95 -18.93 23.29
N ALA A 393 -9.41 -20.00 23.92
CA ALA A 393 -9.01 -21.38 23.68
C ALA A 393 -10.02 -22.16 22.79
N ALA A 394 -11.07 -21.51 22.28
CA ALA A 394 -12.07 -22.13 21.44
C ALA A 394 -12.30 -21.36 20.14
N THR A 395 -12.49 -22.08 19.03
CA THR A 395 -12.73 -21.50 17.70
C THR A 395 -14.17 -21.03 17.48
N ALA A 396 -15.03 -21.17 18.50
CA ALA A 396 -16.38 -20.64 18.49
C ALA A 396 -16.33 -19.11 18.42
N ARG A 397 -17.04 -18.54 17.44
CA ARG A 397 -17.07 -17.09 17.19
C ARG A 397 -18.45 -16.53 17.52
N GLN A 398 -18.46 -15.29 17.97
CA GLN A 398 -19.67 -14.51 18.20
C GLN A 398 -19.56 -13.17 17.48
N THR A 399 -20.55 -12.87 16.66
CA THR A 399 -20.70 -11.56 16.00
C THR A 399 -21.73 -10.73 16.76
N ARG A 400 -21.46 -9.43 16.94
CA ARG A 400 -22.33 -8.48 17.64
C ARG A 400 -22.48 -7.19 16.82
N ASN A 401 -23.53 -6.42 17.13
CA ASN A 401 -23.94 -5.20 16.41
C ASN A 401 -24.11 -5.42 14.89
N ASP A 402 -24.69 -6.56 14.51
CA ASP A 402 -24.95 -6.92 13.12
C ASP A 402 -26.48 -7.09 12.89
N PRO A 403 -27.10 -6.33 11.96
CA PRO A 403 -26.47 -5.30 11.15
C PRO A 403 -26.03 -4.06 11.98
N PRO A 404 -25.05 -3.27 11.48
CA PRO A 404 -24.69 -1.99 12.06
C PRO A 404 -25.88 -1.01 12.11
N PRO A 405 -25.90 -0.04 13.04
CA PRO A 405 -26.95 0.97 13.07
C PRO A 405 -27.02 1.79 11.78
N VAL A 406 -28.24 1.97 11.28
CA VAL A 406 -28.54 2.79 10.09
C VAL A 406 -28.92 4.24 10.43
N GLU A 407 -29.13 4.54 11.71
CA GLU A 407 -29.46 5.88 12.23
C GLU A 407 -28.41 6.31 13.26
N TYR A 408 -28.20 7.63 13.38
CA TYR A 408 -27.30 8.21 14.37
C TYR A 408 -27.95 9.38 15.13
N PRO A 409 -27.87 9.42 16.48
CA PRO A 409 -27.40 8.34 17.34
C PRO A 409 -28.38 7.16 17.30
N PRO A 410 -27.91 5.91 17.48
CA PRO A 410 -28.81 4.76 17.52
C PRO A 410 -29.70 4.80 18.77
N PRO A 411 -30.93 4.22 18.72
CA PRO A 411 -31.82 4.16 19.87
C PRO A 411 -31.22 3.45 21.10
N ALA A 412 -30.34 2.48 20.86
CA ALA A 412 -29.56 1.78 21.87
C ALA A 412 -28.06 1.89 21.54
N ALA A 413 -27.24 2.10 22.56
CA ALA A 413 -25.79 2.14 22.38
C ALA A 413 -25.28 0.79 21.83
N PRO A 414 -24.33 0.79 20.88
CA PRO A 414 -23.69 -0.44 20.42
C PRO A 414 -23.04 -1.20 21.56
N THR A 415 -23.12 -2.52 21.53
CA THR A 415 -22.48 -3.37 22.54
C THR A 415 -20.97 -3.36 22.32
N PRO A 416 -20.13 -3.08 23.34
CA PRO A 416 -18.67 -3.19 23.21
C PRO A 416 -18.20 -4.66 23.26
N PRO A 417 -17.00 -4.98 22.74
CA PRO A 417 -16.38 -6.30 22.90
C PRO A 417 -16.36 -6.78 24.36
N ASP A 418 -16.60 -8.09 24.56
CA ASP A 418 -16.71 -8.64 25.91
C ASP A 418 -15.34 -8.58 26.62
N PRO A 419 -15.29 -8.15 27.89
CA PRO A 419 -14.05 -8.19 28.67
C PRO A 419 -13.46 -9.60 28.69
N GLY A 420 -12.18 -9.72 28.35
CA GLY A 420 -11.46 -11.00 28.32
C GLY A 420 -11.68 -11.84 27.05
N SER A 421 -12.51 -11.40 26.11
CA SER A 421 -12.62 -12.05 24.79
C SER A 421 -11.33 -11.87 23.97
N CYS A 422 -11.08 -12.82 23.06
CA CYS A 422 -10.07 -12.66 22.03
C CYS A 422 -10.70 -12.11 20.75
N SER A 423 -9.97 -11.25 20.07
CA SER A 423 -10.46 -10.62 18.85
C SER A 423 -10.38 -11.57 17.65
N TYR A 424 -11.33 -11.45 16.73
CA TYR A 424 -11.27 -12.12 15.43
C TYR A 424 -11.35 -11.13 14.28
N SER A 425 -12.26 -10.15 14.34
CA SER A 425 -12.37 -9.08 13.35
C SER A 425 -13.06 -7.84 13.93
N GLY A 426 -12.58 -6.66 13.55
CA GLY A 426 -13.31 -5.40 13.72
C GLY A 426 -14.41 -5.24 12.68
N GLY A 427 -15.04 -4.07 12.62
CA GLY A 427 -16.02 -3.77 11.57
C GLY A 427 -15.35 -3.78 10.19
N GLY A 428 -14.11 -3.32 10.14
CA GLY A 428 -13.25 -3.36 8.98
C GLY A 428 -12.72 -4.75 8.59
N GLY A 429 -13.20 -5.82 9.22
CA GLY A 429 -12.69 -7.17 9.05
C GLY A 429 -11.42 -7.42 9.86
N ASN A 430 -10.56 -8.30 9.35
CA ASN A 430 -9.29 -8.68 9.98
C ASN A 430 -8.11 -8.69 9.02
N TYR A 431 -8.24 -8.02 7.87
CA TYR A 431 -7.14 -7.85 6.94
C TYR A 431 -6.25 -6.65 7.33
N LEU A 432 -5.37 -6.21 6.43
CA LEU A 432 -4.41 -5.14 6.69
C LEU A 432 -5.07 -3.76 6.96
N SER A 433 -6.29 -3.54 6.49
CA SER A 433 -7.08 -2.35 6.87
C SER A 433 -7.31 -2.28 8.38
N ASN A 434 -7.83 -3.36 8.97
CA ASN A 434 -7.98 -3.51 10.41
C ASN A 434 -6.63 -3.42 11.15
N GLU A 435 -5.55 -3.96 10.59
CA GLU A 435 -4.24 -3.87 11.22
C GLU A 435 -3.72 -2.44 11.31
N SER A 436 -3.87 -1.65 10.24
CA SER A 436 -3.53 -0.22 10.29
C SER A 436 -4.39 0.55 11.28
N ALA A 437 -5.69 0.24 11.35
CA ALA A 437 -6.62 0.83 12.30
C ALA A 437 -6.19 0.54 13.74
N TYR A 438 -5.95 -0.73 14.05
CA TYR A 438 -5.55 -1.22 15.36
C TYR A 438 -4.24 -0.59 15.83
N ARG A 439 -3.20 -0.59 14.99
CA ARG A 439 -1.90 0.00 15.33
C ARG A 439 -1.99 1.51 15.54
N ASN A 440 -2.76 2.22 14.71
CA ASN A 440 -2.98 3.66 14.84
C ASN A 440 -3.67 4.03 16.17
N THR A 441 -4.77 3.37 16.51
CA THR A 441 -5.52 3.66 17.76
C THR A 441 -4.75 3.19 18.99
N LEU A 442 -4.04 2.06 18.92
CA LEU A 442 -3.16 1.63 20.01
C LEU A 442 -2.04 2.62 20.27
N LEU A 443 -1.44 3.18 19.22
CA LEU A 443 -0.37 4.17 19.35
C LEU A 443 -0.88 5.46 20.03
N ARG A 444 -2.09 5.93 19.66
CA ARG A 444 -2.78 7.02 20.37
C ARG A 444 -2.93 6.69 21.85
N ASP A 445 -3.48 5.52 22.18
CA ASP A 445 -3.80 5.11 23.55
C ASP A 445 -2.54 5.02 24.41
N ARG A 446 -1.47 4.43 23.87
CA ARG A 446 -0.17 4.32 24.58
C ARG A 446 0.53 5.64 24.79
N MET A 447 0.29 6.62 23.92
CA MET A 447 0.80 7.98 24.09
C MET A 447 -0.09 8.82 25.01
N GLY A 448 -1.20 8.26 25.52
CA GLY A 448 -2.15 8.94 26.40
C GLY A 448 -2.80 10.15 25.74
N LEU A 449 -3.03 10.09 24.42
CA LEU A 449 -3.56 11.21 23.65
C LEU A 449 -5.09 11.18 23.59
N ASP A 450 -5.71 12.33 23.87
CA ASP A 450 -7.12 12.59 23.62
C ASP A 450 -7.27 13.38 22.30
N ILE A 451 -7.06 12.68 21.18
CA ILE A 451 -7.22 13.21 19.83
C ILE A 451 -8.11 12.29 19.00
N PRO A 452 -8.78 12.79 17.95
CA PRO A 452 -9.42 11.93 16.97
C PRO A 452 -8.41 10.97 16.34
N ALA A 453 -8.61 9.67 16.56
CA ALA A 453 -7.91 8.63 15.82
C ALA A 453 -8.82 7.46 15.52
N GLY A 454 -8.71 6.91 14.31
CA GLY A 454 -9.53 5.78 13.88
C GLY A 454 -9.33 5.45 12.43
N HIS A 455 -10.31 4.75 11.87
CA HIS A 455 -10.26 4.21 10.51
C HIS A 455 -11.51 4.55 9.72
N ILE A 456 -11.31 4.87 8.44
CA ILE A 456 -12.38 5.09 7.47
C ILE A 456 -12.23 4.07 6.36
N HIS A 457 -13.21 3.20 6.22
CA HIS A 457 -13.37 2.40 5.02
C HIS A 457 -14.16 3.19 3.98
N THR A 458 -13.67 3.16 2.76
CA THR A 458 -14.27 3.82 1.59
C THR A 458 -15.06 2.80 0.76
N PRO A 459 -16.00 3.25 -0.10
CA PRO A 459 -16.62 2.40 -1.12
C PRO A 459 -15.59 1.72 -2.04
N ASP A 460 -16.03 0.69 -2.75
CA ASP A 460 -15.25 0.07 -3.84
C ASP A 460 -15.13 1.02 -5.04
N MET A 461 -13.99 0.99 -5.74
CA MET A 461 -13.79 1.77 -6.97
C MET A 461 -13.57 0.92 -8.23
N GLN A 462 -13.58 -0.41 -8.13
CA GLN A 462 -13.23 -1.32 -9.23
C GLN A 462 -14.38 -1.51 -10.24
N HIS A 463 -14.94 -0.40 -10.71
CA HIS A 463 -16.03 -0.36 -11.68
C HIS A 463 -15.48 -0.01 -13.07
N PHE A 464 -15.53 -0.97 -13.98
CA PHE A 464 -15.08 -0.81 -15.37
C PHE A 464 -16.23 -1.10 -16.34
N GLU A 465 -16.26 -0.37 -17.46
CA GLU A 465 -17.22 -0.60 -18.55
C GLU A 465 -16.75 -1.70 -19.50
N ARG A 466 -15.44 -1.90 -19.60
CA ARG A 466 -14.82 -2.85 -20.53
C ARG A 466 -13.80 -3.72 -19.83
N ASP A 467 -13.80 -5.00 -20.18
CA ASP A 467 -12.77 -5.95 -19.79
C ASP A 467 -11.43 -5.56 -20.42
N PHE A 468 -10.34 -5.89 -19.73
CA PHE A 468 -8.95 -5.74 -20.17
C PHE A 468 -8.45 -4.32 -20.50
N GLN A 469 -9.31 -3.30 -20.52
CA GLN A 469 -8.88 -1.91 -20.64
C GLN A 469 -8.27 -1.41 -19.33
N PRO A 470 -7.06 -0.83 -19.31
CA PRO A 470 -6.41 -0.42 -18.07
C PRO A 470 -7.19 0.62 -17.26
N SER A 471 -7.97 1.48 -17.90
CA SER A 471 -8.81 2.49 -17.25
C SER A 471 -9.94 2.86 -18.20
N ASP A 472 -11.03 3.39 -17.64
CA ASP A 472 -12.13 3.99 -18.40
C ASP A 472 -12.78 5.14 -17.59
N PRO A 473 -13.74 5.88 -18.18
CA PRO A 473 -14.41 6.98 -17.49
C PRO A 473 -15.22 6.57 -16.26
N THR A 474 -15.76 5.35 -16.19
CA THR A 474 -16.52 4.87 -15.02
C THR A 474 -15.59 4.63 -13.85
N PHE A 475 -14.46 3.96 -14.07
CA PHE A 475 -13.42 3.76 -13.05
C PHE A 475 -12.92 5.09 -12.47
N ASP A 476 -12.66 6.07 -13.34
CA ASP A 476 -12.22 7.40 -12.90
C ASP A 476 -13.32 8.16 -12.15
N ALA A 477 -14.58 8.07 -12.59
CA ALA A 477 -15.71 8.71 -11.90
C ALA A 477 -15.89 8.18 -10.47
N TRP A 478 -15.82 6.87 -10.27
CA TRP A 478 -15.86 6.25 -8.94
C TRP A 478 -14.71 6.71 -8.07
N ARG A 479 -13.46 6.67 -8.58
CA ARG A 479 -12.29 7.16 -7.85
C ARG A 479 -12.45 8.63 -7.43
N LEU A 480 -12.82 9.51 -8.36
CA LEU A 480 -12.95 10.95 -8.10
C LEU A 480 -14.02 11.24 -7.05
N ALA A 481 -15.16 10.55 -7.11
CA ALA A 481 -16.22 10.67 -6.12
C ALA A 481 -15.74 10.25 -4.73
N ILE A 482 -15.09 9.08 -4.63
CA ILE A 482 -14.59 8.55 -3.35
C ILE A 482 -13.52 9.46 -2.77
N VAL A 483 -12.52 9.86 -3.56
CA VAL A 483 -11.43 10.76 -3.12
C VAL A 483 -12.00 12.11 -2.65
N GLY A 484 -12.95 12.67 -3.41
CA GLY A 484 -13.61 13.92 -3.05
C GLY A 484 -14.36 13.86 -1.72
N GLN A 485 -15.16 12.81 -1.52
CA GLN A 485 -15.90 12.63 -0.27
C GLN A 485 -14.98 12.30 0.91
N THR A 486 -13.92 11.52 0.70
CA THR A 486 -12.93 11.22 1.74
C THR A 486 -12.21 12.47 2.21
N ARG A 487 -11.80 13.34 1.28
CA ARG A 487 -11.23 14.65 1.61
C ARG A 487 -12.18 15.48 2.46
N ASN A 488 -13.47 15.50 2.12
CA ASN A 488 -14.48 16.19 2.92
C ASN A 488 -14.58 15.62 4.34
N LEU A 489 -14.52 14.29 4.52
CA LEU A 489 -14.50 13.66 5.84
C LEU A 489 -13.27 14.03 6.67
N VAL A 490 -12.08 14.06 6.04
CA VAL A 490 -10.84 14.48 6.72
C VAL A 490 -10.92 15.96 7.15
N HIS A 491 -11.51 16.84 6.33
CA HIS A 491 -11.75 18.23 6.72
C HIS A 491 -12.70 18.35 7.92
N VAL A 492 -13.73 17.50 8.01
CA VAL A 492 -14.62 17.48 9.17
C VAL A 492 -13.84 17.14 10.44
N VAL A 493 -12.95 16.13 10.40
CA VAL A 493 -12.07 15.83 11.53
C VAL A 493 -11.19 17.02 11.89
N ALA A 494 -10.62 17.71 10.89
CA ALA A 494 -9.81 18.90 11.13
C ALA A 494 -10.62 20.05 11.78
N ASP A 495 -11.91 20.17 11.46
CA ASP A 495 -12.83 21.17 12.01
C ASP A 495 -13.20 20.90 13.48
N THR A 496 -13.16 19.66 13.95
CA THR A 496 -13.52 19.28 15.33
C THR A 496 -12.37 19.35 16.32
N VAL A 497 -11.12 19.42 15.83
CA VAL A 497 -9.94 19.51 16.69
C VAL A 497 -9.88 20.88 17.40
N SER A 498 -9.67 20.85 18.73
CA SER A 498 -9.71 22.01 19.66
C SER A 498 -8.39 22.73 19.88
#